data_AF-A0A257VNP5-F1
#
_entry.id   AF-A0A257VNP5-F1
#
_cell.length_a   1.000
_cell.length_b   1.000
_cell.length_c   1.000
_cell.angle_alpha   90.00
_cell.angle_beta   90.00
_cell.angle_gamma   90.00
#
_symmetry.space_group_name_H-M   'P 1'
#
loop_
_entity.id
_entity.type
_entity.pdbx_description
1 polymer ?
#
loop_
_entity_poly.entity_id
_entity_poly.type
_entity_poly.pdbx_seq_one_letter_code
_entity_poly.pdbx_strand_id
1 'polypeptide(L)'
;MTTPAFPPGLATGMPRRDWLRMGTLSLGHLALSNFAQPSSAHASGTSSAFGRAKSVIILWFGGGVPQHETWDPKPFAPREVRGDFGVIPSRTPGL
;
A
#
# COMPACT_ATOMS: atom_id res chain seq x y z
N MET A 1 53.73 13.94 -42.92
CA MET A 1 52.81 14.64 -42.00
C MET A 1 52.41 13.65 -40.91
N THR A 2 52.95 13.88 -39.73
CA THR A 2 53.08 12.96 -38.60
C THR A 2 51.94 13.19 -37.61
N THR A 3 51.04 12.24 -37.43
CA THR A 3 50.17 12.17 -36.25
C THR A 3 50.92 11.44 -35.14
N PRO A 4 51.15 12.04 -33.95
CA PRO A 4 51.74 11.30 -32.86
C PRO A 4 50.72 10.33 -32.27
N ALA A 5 51.12 9.06 -32.20
CA ALA A 5 50.43 8.04 -31.41
C ALA A 5 50.64 8.35 -29.92
N PHE A 6 49.55 8.54 -29.18
CA PHE A 6 49.59 8.59 -27.72
C PHE A 6 49.92 7.18 -27.18
N PRO A 7 50.87 7.04 -26.24
CA PRO A 7 51.16 5.73 -25.65
C PRO A 7 49.93 5.24 -24.86
N PRO A 8 49.68 3.91 -24.78
CA PRO A 8 48.68 3.38 -23.88
C PRO A 8 49.14 3.68 -22.45
N GLY A 9 48.64 4.77 -21.88
CA GLY A 9 48.82 5.09 -20.49
C GLY A 9 48.23 3.94 -19.68
N LEU A 10 49.09 3.25 -18.93
CA LEU A 10 48.71 2.30 -17.90
C LEU A 10 47.75 3.01 -16.96
N ALA A 11 46.44 2.81 -17.14
CA ALA A 11 45.43 3.24 -16.19
C ALA A 11 45.58 2.35 -14.95
N THR A 12 46.49 2.72 -14.07
CA THR A 12 46.75 2.12 -12.75
C THR A 12 45.62 2.47 -11.78
N GLY A 13 44.41 2.02 -12.10
CA GLY A 13 43.25 2.22 -11.25
C GLY A 13 42.01 1.58 -11.84
N MET A 14 41.19 0.99 -10.97
CA MET A 14 39.88 0.49 -11.35
C MET A 14 39.04 1.65 -11.94
N PRO A 15 38.45 1.50 -13.14
CA PRO A 15 37.66 2.57 -13.74
C PRO A 15 36.48 2.90 -12.84
N ARG A 16 36.22 4.19 -12.61
CA ARG A 16 35.15 4.70 -11.71
C ARG A 16 33.80 4.02 -11.94
N ARG A 17 33.48 3.73 -13.20
CA ARG A 17 32.23 3.05 -13.60
C ARG A 17 32.11 1.64 -13.02
N ASP A 18 33.20 0.87 -13.01
CA ASP A 18 33.17 -0.50 -12.49
C ASP A 18 33.13 -0.50 -10.96
N TRP A 19 33.78 0.49 -10.32
CA TRP A 19 33.64 0.72 -8.88
C TRP A 19 32.19 1.07 -8.48
N LEU A 20 31.54 1.97 -9.23
CA LEU A 20 30.12 2.32 -9.03
C LEU A 20 29.18 1.14 -9.29
N ARG A 21 29.46 0.30 -10.29
CA ARG A 21 28.67 -0.91 -10.56
C ARG A 21 28.73 -1.91 -9.41
N MET A 22 29.92 -2.18 -8.88
CA MET A 22 30.06 -3.10 -7.74
C MET A 22 29.41 -2.56 -6.47
N GLY A 23 29.53 -1.25 -6.21
CA GLY A 23 28.89 -0.59 -5.06
C GLY A 23 27.37 -0.67 -5.13
N THR A 24 26.79 -0.33 -6.29
CA THR A 24 25.32 -0.37 -6.49
C THR A 24 24.77 -1.78 -6.46
N LEU A 25 25.48 -2.77 -7.01
CA LEU A 25 25.08 -4.19 -6.96
C LEU A 25 25.07 -4.72 -5.51
N SER A 26 26.08 -4.36 -4.72
CA SER A 26 26.20 -4.77 -3.31
C SER A 26 25.07 -4.17 -2.46
N LEU A 27 24.79 -2.87 -2.65
CA LEU A 27 23.69 -2.20 -1.95
C LEU A 27 22.31 -2.74 -2.35
N GLY A 28 22.11 -3.01 -3.65
CA GLY A 28 20.87 -3.62 -4.15
C GLY A 28 20.63 -5.02 -3.58
N HIS A 29 21.68 -5.83 -3.43
CA HIS A 29 21.59 -7.16 -2.82
C HIS A 29 21.18 -7.10 -1.34
N LEU A 30 21.79 -6.20 -0.56
CA LEU A 30 21.42 -5.99 0.84
C LEU A 30 19.96 -5.53 1.00
N ALA A 31 19.53 -4.59 0.15
CA ALA A 31 18.14 -4.12 0.15
C ALA A 31 17.14 -5.26 -0.14
N LEU A 32 17.47 -6.14 -1.09
CA LEU A 32 16.62 -7.28 -1.44
C LEU A 32 16.61 -8.36 -0.34
N SER A 33 17.76 -8.61 0.31
CA SER A 33 17.86 -9.57 1.41
C SER A 33 16.99 -9.20 2.62
N ASN A 34 16.79 -7.90 2.85
CA ASN A 34 15.94 -7.40 3.93
C ASN A 34 14.44 -7.60 3.63
N PHE A 35 14.05 -7.59 2.35
CA PHE A 35 12.67 -7.87 1.91
C PHE A 35 12.38 -9.36 1.80
N ALA A 36 13.39 -10.17 1.50
CA ALA A 36 13.26 -11.61 1.37
C ALA A 36 13.31 -12.36 2.71
N GLN A 37 13.39 -11.64 3.85
CA GLN A 37 13.27 -12.26 5.16
C GLN A 37 11.89 -12.92 5.26
N PRO A 38 11.80 -14.26 5.32
CA PRO A 38 10.54 -14.90 5.62
C PRO A 38 10.10 -14.36 6.97
N SER A 39 8.92 -13.75 7.03
CA SER A 39 8.28 -13.45 8.30
C SER A 39 8.12 -14.79 9.00
N SER A 40 9.08 -15.13 9.88
CA SER A 40 8.97 -16.28 10.74
C SER A 40 7.77 -16.00 11.61
N ALA A 41 6.64 -16.55 11.18
CA ALA A 41 5.38 -16.49 11.87
C ALA A 41 5.70 -16.83 13.32
N HIS A 42 5.66 -15.80 14.17
CA HIS A 42 5.76 -15.99 15.60
C HIS A 42 4.52 -16.78 16.00
N ALA A 43 4.67 -18.09 15.99
CA ALA A 43 3.83 -19.02 16.73
C ALA A 43 4.12 -18.80 18.22
N SER A 44 3.76 -17.62 18.72
CA SER A 44 3.69 -17.38 20.15
C SER A 44 2.40 -18.04 20.64
N GLY A 45 2.61 -18.99 21.53
CA GLY A 45 1.60 -19.94 21.99
C GLY A 45 0.39 -19.32 22.67
N THR A 46 -0.64 -20.17 22.71
CA THR A 46 -1.64 -20.29 23.76
C THR A 46 -2.30 -18.99 24.23
N SER A 47 -3.30 -18.55 23.47
CA SER A 47 -4.61 -18.34 24.07
C SER A 47 -5.68 -18.71 23.04
N SER A 48 -6.65 -19.49 23.49
CA SER A 48 -7.91 -19.72 22.78
C SER A 48 -8.68 -18.40 22.71
N ALA A 49 -8.26 -17.50 21.83
CA ALA A 49 -8.98 -16.29 21.49
C ALA A 49 -9.35 -16.38 20.00
N PHE A 50 -10.64 -16.24 19.75
CA PHE A 50 -11.30 -16.06 18.46
C PHE A 50 -10.35 -15.43 17.41
N GLY A 51 -10.24 -16.03 16.22
CA GLY A 51 -9.20 -15.77 15.24
C GLY A 51 -8.84 -14.27 15.04
N ARG A 52 -7.55 -13.98 14.88
CA ARG A 52 -7.07 -12.60 14.63
C ARG A 52 -7.62 -12.10 13.30
N ALA A 53 -8.30 -10.94 13.33
CA ALA A 53 -8.72 -10.24 12.12
C ALA A 53 -7.48 -9.82 11.31
N LYS A 54 -7.40 -10.25 10.04
CA LYS A 54 -6.26 -9.97 9.15
C LYS A 54 -6.20 -8.50 8.71
N SER A 55 -7.34 -7.81 8.72
CA SER A 55 -7.50 -6.40 8.36
C SER A 55 -8.78 -5.83 8.98
N VAL A 56 -8.75 -4.57 9.40
CA VAL A 56 -9.92 -3.85 9.93
C VAL A 56 -10.11 -2.58 9.12
N ILE A 57 -11.33 -2.34 8.64
CA ILE A 57 -11.71 -1.06 8.01
C ILE A 57 -12.40 -0.23 9.09
N ILE A 58 -11.84 0.95 9.38
CA ILE A 58 -12.43 1.91 10.32
C ILE A 58 -13.11 3.00 9.49
N LEU A 59 -14.42 3.12 9.65
CA LEU A 59 -15.19 4.21 9.06
C LEU A 59 -15.45 5.25 10.14
N TRP A 60 -14.92 6.46 9.97
CA TRP A 60 -15.12 7.57 10.89
C TRP A 60 -16.11 8.57 10.29
N PHE A 61 -17.29 8.66 10.90
CA PHE A 61 -18.30 9.66 10.56
C PHE A 61 -18.25 10.79 11.57
N GLY A 62 -17.43 11.81 11.29
CA GLY A 62 -17.34 13.00 12.13
C GLY A 62 -18.68 13.73 12.17
N GLY A 63 -19.35 13.72 13.33
CA GLY A 63 -20.70 14.29 13.49
C GLY A 63 -21.85 13.30 13.27
N GLY A 64 -21.56 12.01 13.05
CA GLY A 64 -22.55 10.96 12.83
C GLY A 64 -22.94 10.79 11.35
N VAL A 65 -23.77 9.78 11.10
CA VAL A 65 -24.32 9.51 9.77
C VAL A 65 -25.56 10.39 9.54
N PRO A 66 -25.79 10.90 8.31
CA PRO A 66 -27.00 11.67 8.03
C PRO A 66 -28.25 10.81 8.27
N GLN A 67 -29.28 11.38 8.92
CA GLN A 67 -30.52 10.65 9.23
C GLN A 67 -31.20 10.11 7.97
N HIS A 68 -31.13 10.87 6.88
CA HIS A 68 -31.70 10.48 5.58
C HIS A 68 -31.00 9.25 4.98
N GLU A 69 -29.77 8.91 5.40
CA GLU A 69 -29.05 7.75 4.85
C GLU A 69 -29.16 6.50 5.71
N THR A 70 -29.75 6.62 6.91
CA THR A 70 -29.82 5.51 7.87
C THR A 70 -31.24 5.17 8.27
N TRP A 71 -32.00 6.16 8.74
CA TRP A 71 -33.26 5.91 9.46
C TRP A 71 -34.50 6.35 8.69
N ASP A 72 -34.41 7.43 7.91
CA ASP A 72 -35.56 7.93 7.13
C ASP A 72 -35.11 8.43 5.75
N PRO A 73 -34.87 7.52 4.80
CA PRO A 73 -34.47 7.89 3.44
C PRO A 73 -35.60 8.47 2.60
N LYS A 74 -36.78 8.70 3.20
CA LYS A 74 -37.90 9.44 2.64
C LYS A 74 -38.15 9.13 1.14
N PRO A 75 -38.56 7.88 0.82
CA PRO A 75 -38.64 7.34 -0.54
C PRO A 75 -39.61 8.05 -1.49
N PHE A 76 -40.40 8.99 -0.99
CA PHE A 76 -41.33 9.80 -1.78
C PHE A 76 -41.01 11.30 -1.78
N ALA A 77 -39.95 11.75 -1.08
CA ALA A 77 -39.54 13.15 -1.12
C ALA A 77 -38.90 13.55 -2.46
N PRO A 78 -38.99 14.84 -2.83
CA PRO A 78 -38.20 15.44 -3.89
C PRO A 78 -36.70 15.21 -3.69
N ARG A 79 -35.97 15.20 -4.81
CA ARG A 79 -34.53 14.91 -4.81
C ARG A 79 -33.71 15.94 -4.04
N GLU A 80 -34.20 17.18 -3.91
CA GLU A 80 -33.51 18.20 -3.10
C GLU A 80 -33.57 17.93 -1.59
N VAL A 81 -34.51 17.08 -1.13
CA VAL A 81 -34.75 16.79 0.29
C VAL A 81 -34.30 15.39 0.67
N ARG A 82 -34.27 14.44 -0.28
CA ARG A 82 -33.75 13.10 -0.06
C ARG A 82 -32.22 13.11 0.02
N GLY A 83 -31.67 12.15 0.76
CA GLY A 83 -30.26 11.76 0.64
C GLY A 83 -29.85 11.40 -0.79
N ASP A 84 -28.55 11.43 -1.06
CA ASP A 84 -28.01 11.12 -2.38
C ASP A 84 -28.11 9.63 -2.71
N PHE A 85 -28.20 8.80 -1.68
CA PHE A 85 -28.39 7.36 -1.84
C PHE A 85 -29.89 7.04 -1.97
N GLY A 86 -30.21 6.15 -2.90
CA GLY A 86 -31.57 5.65 -3.10
C GLY A 86 -32.04 4.78 -1.94
N VAL A 87 -33.31 4.38 -1.98
CA VAL A 87 -33.91 3.52 -0.94
C VAL A 87 -33.91 2.07 -1.41
N ILE A 88 -33.40 1.16 -0.58
CA ILE A 88 -33.55 -0.28 -0.78
C ILE A 88 -34.72 -0.75 0.08
N PRO A 89 -35.71 -1.46 -0.48
CA PRO A 89 -36.86 -1.95 0.30
C PRO A 89 -36.39 -2.92 1.39
N SER A 90 -36.87 -2.71 2.61
CA SER A 90 -36.59 -3.64 3.71
C SER A 90 -37.33 -4.97 3.49
N ARG A 91 -36.86 -6.03 4.15
CA ARG A 91 -37.52 -7.35 4.09
C ARG A 91 -38.96 -7.32 4.63
N THR A 92 -39.27 -6.37 5.52
CA THR A 92 -40.60 -6.21 6.12
C THR A 92 -41.33 -5.07 5.40
N PRO A 93 -42.40 -5.35 4.65
CA PRO A 93 -43.15 -4.32 3.94
C PRO A 93 -43.76 -3.29 4.90
N GLY A 94 -43.67 -2.01 4.56
CA GLY A 94 -44.30 -0.92 5.33
C GLY A 94 -43.42 -0.25 6.38
N LEU A 95 -42.14 -0.65 6.47
CA LEU A 95 -41.08 0.11 7.12
C LEU A 95 -40.42 1.11 6.15
#